data_AF-A0A9X3X238-F1
#
_entry.id   AF-A0A9X3X238-F1
#
_cell.length_a   1.000
_cell.length_b   1.000
_cell.length_c   1.000
_cell.angle_alpha   90.00
_cell.angle_beta   90.00
_cell.angle_gamma   90.00
#
_symmetry.space_group_name_H-M   'P 1'
#
loop_
_entity.id
_entity.type
_entity.pdbx_description
1 polymer ?
#
loop_
_entity_poly.entity_id
_entity_poly.type
_entity_poly.pdbx_seq_one_letter_code
_entity_poly.pdbx_strand_id
1 'polypeptide(L)'
;MNRKAFEKNPRLLLLALPLVLALLAGCKRGVECTTEITAGAGTFKGTAHGEGEKGPVMKAALRNACQKMCVDTKSPMLDACITRCTVDVGATKIGARSSCND
;
A
#
# COMPACT_ATOMS: atom_id res chain seq x y z
N MET A 1 39.29 -30.43 19.26
CA MET A 1 40.34 -29.39 19.19
C MET A 1 40.44 -28.91 17.76
N ASN A 2 40.28 -27.60 17.51
CA ASN A 2 40.90 -26.81 16.41
C ASN A 2 40.27 -25.40 16.36
N ARG A 3 40.71 -24.53 17.27
CA ARG A 3 40.44 -23.08 17.24
C ARG A 3 41.47 -22.44 16.31
N LYS A 4 41.06 -21.97 15.13
CA LYS A 4 41.91 -21.09 14.31
C LYS A 4 41.51 -19.64 14.54
N ALA A 5 42.39 -18.97 15.30
CA ALA A 5 42.80 -17.58 15.17
C ALA A 5 41.76 -16.59 14.64
N PHE A 6 40.99 -16.00 15.57
CA PHE A 6 40.36 -14.70 15.36
C PHE A 6 41.46 -13.63 15.54
N GLU A 7 42.27 -13.45 14.50
CA GLU A 7 43.39 -12.51 14.49
C GLU A 7 42.85 -11.07 14.42
N LYS A 8 43.11 -10.34 15.51
CA LYS A 8 42.82 -8.91 15.72
C LYS A 8 43.28 -8.06 14.53
N ASN A 9 42.34 -7.58 13.71
CA ASN A 9 42.59 -6.44 12.81
C ASN A 9 41.45 -5.41 12.91
N PRO A 10 41.50 -4.47 13.87
CA PRO A 10 40.43 -3.50 14.12
C PRO A 10 40.26 -2.47 13.00
N ARG A 11 41.20 -2.39 12.05
CA ARG A 11 41.16 -1.45 10.92
C ARG A 11 40.28 -1.91 9.74
N LEU A 12 40.04 -3.23 9.58
CA LEU A 12 39.16 -3.71 8.52
C LEU A 12 37.66 -3.52 8.83
N LEU A 13 37.31 -3.47 10.12
CA LEU A 13 35.94 -3.28 10.58
C LEU A 13 35.41 -1.84 10.38
N LEU A 14 36.31 -0.85 10.26
CA LEU A 14 35.95 0.57 10.11
C LEU A 14 35.56 0.97 8.68
N LEU A 15 35.99 0.21 7.67
CA LEU A 15 35.69 0.49 6.26
C LEU A 15 34.39 -0.17 5.76
N ALA A 16 33.89 -1.19 6.47
CA ALA A 16 32.63 -1.85 6.11
C ALA A 16 31.39 -1.11 6.65
N LEU A 17 31.54 -0.30 7.70
CA LEU A 17 30.45 0.40 8.37
C LEU A 17 29.73 1.46 7.50
N PRO A 18 30.41 2.32 6.71
CA PRO A 18 29.72 3.34 5.91
C PRO A 18 28.95 2.73 4.72
N LEU A 19 29.37 1.57 4.21
CA LEU A 19 28.71 0.90 3.09
C LEU A 19 27.36 0.29 3.49
N VAL A 20 27.24 -0.18 4.75
CA VAL A 20 25.99 -0.70 5.31
C VAL A 20 25.01 0.42 5.64
N LEU A 21 25.47 1.59 6.10
CA LEU A 21 24.60 2.73 6.36
C LEU A 21 24.03 3.38 5.09
N ALA A 22 24.75 3.34 3.96
CA ALA A 22 24.26 3.89 2.69
C ALA A 22 23.04 3.14 2.12
N LEU A 23 22.86 1.86 2.46
CA LEU A 23 21.70 1.04 2.04
C LEU A 23 20.42 1.33 2.83
N LEU A 24 20.53 1.95 4.01
CA LEU A 24 19.37 2.29 4.86
C LEU A 24 18.80 3.69 4.58
N ALA A 25 19.48 4.50 3.75
CA ALA A 25 19.05 5.84 3.36
C ALA A 25 18.10 5.85 2.14
N GLY A 26 17.44 4.73 1.83
CA GLY A 26 16.27 4.74 0.96
C GLY A 26 15.13 5.43 1.70
N CYS A 27 14.98 6.75 1.54
CA CYS A 27 13.79 7.48 1.97
C CYS A 27 12.56 6.76 1.42
N LYS A 28 11.86 6.01 2.28
CA LYS A 28 10.58 5.42 1.93
C LYS A 28 9.60 6.57 1.75
N ARG A 29 9.36 6.95 0.50
CA ARG A 29 8.33 7.94 0.16
C ARG A 29 6.99 7.31 0.52
N GLY A 30 6.28 7.97 1.43
CA GLY A 30 4.95 7.56 1.84
C GLY A 30 3.98 7.95 0.75
N VAL A 31 3.23 6.98 0.24
CA VAL A 31 2.18 7.22 -0.74
C VAL A 31 0.84 7.24 -0.02
N GLU A 32 0.04 8.26 -0.28
CA GLU A 32 -1.37 8.32 0.10
C GLU A 32 -2.23 8.30 -1.16
N CYS A 33 -3.12 7.32 -1.27
CA CYS A 33 -4.10 7.27 -2.35
C CYS A 33 -5.51 7.45 -1.81
N THR A 34 -6.31 8.17 -2.57
CA THR A 34 -7.73 8.40 -2.36
C THR A 34 -8.49 7.85 -3.56
N THR A 35 -9.58 7.13 -3.33
CA THR A 35 -10.51 6.67 -4.36
C THR A 35 -11.93 7.08 -3.99
N GLU A 36 -12.63 7.69 -4.94
CA GLU A 36 -14.04 8.06 -4.87
C GLU A 36 -14.83 7.21 -5.86
N ILE A 37 -15.87 6.53 -5.38
CA ILE A 37 -16.78 5.69 -6.17
C ILE A 37 -18.14 6.36 -6.19
N THR A 38 -18.70 6.59 -7.37
CA THR A 38 -20.06 7.10 -7.54
C THR A 38 -20.96 5.95 -7.94
N ALA A 39 -21.89 5.59 -7.05
CA ALA A 39 -22.83 4.49 -7.28
C ALA A 39 -24.22 4.86 -6.73
N GLY A 40 -25.25 4.72 -7.57
CA GLY A 40 -26.63 5.02 -7.19
C GLY A 40 -26.78 6.44 -6.64
N ALA A 41 -27.14 6.54 -5.36
CA ALA A 41 -27.52 7.78 -4.68
C ALA A 41 -26.35 8.55 -4.02
N GLY A 42 -25.11 8.06 -4.09
CA GLY A 42 -24.02 8.63 -3.32
C GLY A 42 -22.63 8.50 -3.94
N THR A 43 -21.68 9.23 -3.33
CA THR A 43 -20.26 9.10 -3.61
C THR A 43 -19.54 8.60 -2.35
N PHE A 44 -18.76 7.54 -2.51
CA PHE A 44 -18.10 6.81 -1.42
C PHE A 44 -16.59 6.96 -1.54
N LYS A 45 -15.97 7.50 -0.49
CA LYS A 45 -14.54 7.85 -0.50
C LYS A 45 -13.71 6.93 0.40
N GLY A 46 -12.75 6.22 -0.17
CA GLY A 46 -11.76 5.40 0.54
C GLY A 46 -10.36 5.99 0.40
N THR A 47 -9.62 6.02 1.50
CA THR A 47 -8.21 6.43 1.51
C THR A 47 -7.35 5.28 1.99
N ALA A 48 -6.11 5.22 1.51
CA ALA A 48 -5.11 4.27 1.99
C ALA A 48 -3.73 4.92 1.93
N HIS A 49 -2.87 4.51 2.86
CA HIS A 49 -1.48 4.95 2.93
C HIS A 49 -0.57 3.73 2.87
N GLY A 50 0.60 3.86 2.28
CA GLY A 50 1.61 2.81 2.25
C GLY A 50 2.97 3.36 1.84
N GLU A 51 3.99 2.52 1.91
CA GLU A 51 5.35 2.87 1.49
C GLU A 51 5.64 2.20 0.13
N GLY A 52 6.28 2.93 -0.78
CA GLY A 52 6.74 2.35 -2.05
C GLY A 52 5.77 2.56 -3.22
N GLU A 53 5.34 1.49 -3.88
CA GLU A 53 4.59 1.60 -5.14
C GLU A 53 3.15 2.13 -4.95
N LYS A 54 2.72 3.02 -5.84
CA LYS A 54 1.35 3.58 -5.83
C LYS A 54 0.27 2.54 -6.11
N GLY A 55 0.55 1.53 -6.93
CA GLY A 55 -0.43 0.54 -7.38
C GLY A 55 -1.12 -0.21 -6.23
N PRO A 56 -0.36 -0.83 -5.30
CA PRO A 56 -0.92 -1.47 -4.11
C PRO A 56 -1.74 -0.52 -3.23
N VAL A 57 -1.25 0.70 -2.98
CA VAL A 57 -1.94 1.69 -2.14
C VAL A 57 -3.25 2.15 -2.80
N MET A 58 -3.25 2.36 -4.11
CA MET A 58 -4.46 2.70 -4.87
C MET A 58 -5.50 1.57 -4.83
N LYS A 59 -5.07 0.30 -4.96
CA LYS A 59 -5.96 -0.86 -4.81
C LYS A 59 -6.57 -0.94 -3.42
N ALA A 60 -5.79 -0.65 -2.38
CA ALA A 60 -6.28 -0.57 -1.01
C ALA A 60 -7.30 0.57 -0.83
N ALA A 61 -7.03 1.76 -1.37
CA ALA A 61 -7.95 2.89 -1.34
C ALA A 61 -9.27 2.57 -2.05
N LEU A 62 -9.22 1.90 -3.21
CA LEU A 62 -10.41 1.41 -3.93
C LEU A 62 -11.20 0.41 -3.08
N ARG A 63 -10.52 -0.57 -2.46
CA ARG A 63 -11.18 -1.55 -1.58
C ARG A 63 -11.87 -0.88 -0.40
N ASN A 64 -11.25 0.14 0.20
CA ASN A 64 -11.82 0.91 1.30
C ASN A 64 -13.06 1.71 0.85
N ALA A 65 -13.05 2.27 -0.36
CA ALA A 65 -14.19 2.96 -0.93
C ALA A 65 -15.37 1.99 -1.18
N CYS A 66 -15.08 0.82 -1.77
CA CYS A 66 -16.05 -0.25 -1.97
C CYS A 66 -16.62 -0.77 -0.65
N GLN A 67 -15.80 -0.91 0.39
CA GLN A 67 -16.26 -1.31 1.72
C GLN A 67 -17.26 -0.29 2.30
N LYS A 68 -16.96 1.01 2.21
CA LYS A 68 -17.90 2.05 2.65
C LYS A 68 -19.21 2.01 1.89
N MET A 69 -19.16 1.86 0.58
CA MET A 69 -20.36 1.68 -0.25
C MET A 69 -21.18 0.49 0.23
N CYS A 70 -20.56 -0.68 0.36
CA CYS A 70 -21.26 -1.91 0.75
C CYS A 70 -21.88 -1.86 2.16
N VAL A 71 -21.21 -1.18 3.10
CA VAL A 71 -21.74 -0.94 4.45
C VAL A 71 -22.93 0.02 4.41
N ASP A 72 -22.81 1.13 3.67
CA ASP A 72 -23.87 2.14 3.55
C ASP A 72 -25.12 1.58 2.88
N THR A 73 -24.94 0.76 1.83
CA THR A 73 -26.04 0.05 1.15
C THR A 73 -26.56 -1.16 1.94
N LYS A 74 -26.03 -1.41 3.15
CA LYS A 74 -26.43 -2.53 4.03
C LYS A 74 -26.39 -3.89 3.34
N SER A 75 -25.32 -4.15 2.59
CA SER A 75 -25.17 -5.44 1.89
C SER A 75 -25.15 -6.60 2.89
N PRO A 76 -25.95 -7.66 2.70
CA PRO A 76 -25.98 -8.82 3.59
C PRO A 76 -24.68 -9.64 3.53
N MET A 77 -23.90 -9.51 2.46
CA MET A 77 -22.61 -10.17 2.28
C MET A 77 -21.55 -9.13 1.90
N LEU A 78 -20.79 -8.64 2.88
CA LEU A 78 -19.83 -7.56 2.68
C LEU A 78 -18.69 -7.96 1.72
N ASP A 79 -18.05 -9.12 1.92
CA ASP A 79 -16.92 -9.52 1.08
C ASP A 79 -17.30 -9.74 -0.39
N ALA A 80 -18.46 -10.36 -0.63
CA ALA A 80 -18.99 -10.54 -1.98
C ALA A 80 -19.31 -9.20 -2.65
N CYS A 81 -19.89 -8.24 -1.90
CA CYS A 81 -20.17 -6.90 -2.39
C CYS A 81 -18.88 -6.13 -2.70
N ILE A 82 -17.89 -6.17 -1.81
CA ILE A 82 -16.59 -5.50 -2.01
C ILE A 82 -15.90 -6.06 -3.26
N THR A 83 -15.86 -7.38 -3.40
CA THR A 83 -15.26 -8.05 -4.56
C THR A 83 -15.98 -7.67 -5.86
N ARG A 84 -17.31 -7.62 -5.84
CA ARG A 84 -18.09 -7.22 -7.01
C ARG A 84 -17.87 -5.76 -7.37
N CYS A 85 -17.84 -4.88 -6.37
CA CYS A 85 -17.56 -3.46 -6.54
C CYS A 85 -16.19 -3.22 -7.20
N THR A 86 -15.13 -3.90 -6.74
CA THR A 86 -13.80 -3.74 -7.33
C THR A 86 -13.75 -4.25 -8.78
N VAL A 87 -14.43 -5.37 -9.08
CA VAL A 87 -14.56 -5.89 -10.45
C VAL A 87 -15.35 -4.94 -11.34
N ASP A 88 -16.48 -4.42 -10.88
CA ASP A 88 -17.34 -3.53 -11.66
C ASP A 88 -16.67 -2.16 -11.90
N VAL A 89 -15.86 -1.66 -10.97
CA VAL A 89 -14.98 -0.50 -11.19
C VAL A 89 -13.91 -0.81 -12.23
N GLY A 90 -13.24 -1.97 -12.13
CA GLY A 90 -12.22 -2.39 -13.11
C GLY A 90 -12.80 -2.60 -14.52
N ALA A 91 -14.05 -3.06 -14.60
CA ALA A 91 -14.81 -3.19 -15.84
C ALA A 91 -15.53 -1.89 -16.26
N THR A 92 -15.23 -0.76 -15.60
CA THR A 92 -15.76 0.58 -15.91
C THR A 92 -17.29 0.70 -15.89
N LYS A 93 -17.98 -0.21 -15.19
CA LYS A 93 -19.44 -0.17 -15.02
C LYS A 93 -19.89 0.81 -13.93
N ILE A 94 -19.00 1.09 -12.98
CA ILE A 94 -19.20 2.05 -11.91
C ILE A 94 -18.15 3.15 -12.06
N GLY A 95 -18.58 4.41 -11.95
CA GLY A 95 -17.66 5.54 -11.99
C GLY A 95 -16.76 5.54 -10.76
N ALA A 96 -15.44 5.55 -10.98
CA ALA A 96 -14.46 5.72 -9.93
C ALA A 96 -13.38 6.72 -10.34
N ARG A 97 -12.90 7.50 -9.39
CA ARG A 97 -11.76 8.40 -9.55
C ARG A 97 -10.75 8.14 -8.45
N SER A 98 -9.50 7.95 -8.82
CA SER A 98 -8.40 7.75 -7.87
C SER A 98 -7.34 8.83 -8.05
N SER A 99 -6.82 9.34 -6.93
CA SER A 99 -5.68 10.25 -6.88
C SER A 99 -4.67 9.74 -5.85
N CYS A 100 -3.38 9.90 -6.12
CA CYS A 100 -2.32 9.52 -5.20
C CYS A 100 -1.29 10.65 -5.05
N ASN A 101 -0.93 10.95 -3.81
CA ASN A 101 0.13 11.87 -3.42
C ASN A 101 1.32 11.07 -2.88
N ASP A 102 2.54 11.57 -3.12
CA ASP A 102 3.83 11.03 -2.63
C ASP A 102 4.45 11.93 -1.54
#